data_AF-A0A9D7I420-F1
#
_entry.id   AF-A0A9D7I420-F1
#
_cell.length_a   1.000
_cell.length_b   1.000
_cell.length_c   1.000
_cell.angle_alpha   90.00
_cell.angle_beta   90.00
_cell.angle_gamma   90.00
#
_symmetry.space_group_name_H-M   'P 1'
#
loop_
_entity.id
_entity.type
_entity.pdbx_description
1 polymer ?
#
loop_
_entity_poly.entity_id
_entity_poly.type
_entity_poly.pdbx_seq_one_letter_code
_entity_poly.pdbx_strand_id
1 'polypeptide(L)'
;MAVIYSKKVLQWKHVPYWLIFPAIYLVYSLIRGALVNWYPYYFINAQELGYGKVAITSLLVLAAFILFGLLLVFINRLGKTER
;
A
#
# COMPACT_ATOMS: atom_id res chain seq x y z
N MET A 1 37.04 -7.84 6.41
CA MET A 1 36.30 -6.56 6.46
C MET A 1 34.86 -6.86 6.83
N ALA A 2 34.40 -6.49 8.03
CA ALA A 2 33.00 -6.62 8.40
C ALA A 2 32.26 -5.33 7.99
N VAL A 3 31.32 -5.42 7.05
CA VAL A 3 30.45 -4.30 6.71
C VAL A 3 29.40 -4.18 7.82
N ILE A 4 29.55 -3.19 8.70
CA ILE A 4 28.54 -2.89 9.71
C ILE A 4 27.34 -2.24 9.01
N TYR A 5 26.29 -3.01 8.78
CA TYR A 5 25.04 -2.48 8.25
C TYR A 5 24.26 -1.82 9.38
N SER A 6 24.15 -0.48 9.36
CA SER A 6 23.32 0.24 10.33
C SER A 6 21.86 -0.06 10.05
N LYS A 7 21.21 -0.80 10.97
CA LYS A 7 19.80 -1.19 10.84
C LYS A 7 18.93 0.07 10.96
N LYS A 8 18.49 0.64 9.83
CA LYS A 8 17.55 1.77 9.86
C LYS A 8 16.24 1.32 10.48
N VAL A 9 15.85 2.01 11.56
CA VAL A 9 14.63 1.71 12.32
C VAL A 9 13.42 2.20 11.52
N LEU A 10 12.41 1.33 11.33
CA LEU A 10 11.14 1.74 10.76
C LEU A 10 10.47 2.78 11.69
N GLN A 11 10.16 3.95 11.15
CA GLN A 11 9.46 5.03 11.86
C GLN A 11 8.07 5.22 11.26
N TRP A 12 7.12 5.69 12.06
CA TRP A 12 5.73 5.98 11.66
C TRP A 12 5.64 6.86 10.42
N LYS A 13 6.58 7.81 10.29
CA LYS A 13 6.69 8.70 9.14
C LYS A 13 6.96 7.97 7.82
N HIS A 14 7.42 6.72 7.82
CA HIS A 14 7.67 5.94 6.60
C HIS A 14 6.41 5.24 6.06
N VAL A 15 5.39 5.03 6.89
CA VAL A 15 4.13 4.39 6.49
C VAL A 15 3.47 5.12 5.31
N PRO A 16 3.27 6.45 5.32
CA PRO A 16 2.65 7.14 4.19
C PRO A 16 3.49 7.08 2.90
N TYR A 17 4.82 7.08 2.98
CA TYR A 17 5.67 6.95 1.77
C TYR A 17 5.48 5.62 1.05
N TRP A 18 5.20 4.55 1.80
CA TRP A 18 4.92 3.24 1.23
C TRP A 18 3.60 3.18 0.47
N LEU A 19 2.65 4.06 0.80
CA LEU A 19 1.35 4.16 0.14
C LEU A 19 1.39 4.95 -1.17
N ILE A 20 2.44 5.74 -1.40
CA ILE A 20 2.58 6.57 -2.61
C ILE A 20 2.57 5.69 -3.86
N PHE A 21 3.37 4.62 -3.87
CA PHE A 21 3.46 3.72 -5.00
C PHE A 21 2.11 3.06 -5.36
N PRO A 22 1.42 2.36 -4.44
CA PRO A 22 0.12 1.75 -4.75
C PRO A 22 -0.95 2.80 -5.09
N ALA A 23 -0.93 3.99 -4.50
CA ALA A 23 -1.86 5.07 -4.83
C ALA A 23 -1.66 5.58 -6.27
N ILE A 24 -0.42 5.87 -6.67
CA ILE A 24 -0.10 6.29 -8.04
C ILE A 24 -0.48 5.19 -9.04
N TYR A 25 -0.13 3.95 -8.73
CA TYR A 25 -0.44 2.81 -9.59
C TYR A 25 -1.94 2.60 -9.77
N LEU A 26 -2.72 2.77 -8.70
CA LEU A 26 -4.19 2.70 -8.75
C LEU A 26 -4.74 3.80 -9.68
N VAL A 27 -4.33 5.05 -9.48
CA VAL A 27 -4.80 6.19 -10.31
C VAL A 27 -4.45 5.95 -11.78
N TYR A 28 -3.21 5.56 -12.07
CA TYR A 28 -2.78 5.22 -13.42
C TYR A 28 -3.64 4.10 -14.03
N SER A 29 -3.87 3.02 -13.29
CA SER A 29 -4.63 1.86 -13.77
C SER A 29 -6.09 2.20 -14.05
N LEU A 30 -6.72 3.07 -13.25
CA LEU A 30 -8.08 3.54 -13.48
C LEU A 30 -8.19 4.41 -14.74
N ILE A 31 -7.27 5.39 -14.90
CA ILE A 31 -7.24 6.26 -16.08
C ILE A 31 -7.00 5.42 -17.34
N ARG A 32 -5.94 4.61 -17.35
CA ARG A 32 -5.60 3.77 -18.49
C ARG A 32 -6.70 2.75 -18.78
N GLY A 33 -7.32 2.17 -17.75
CA GLY A 33 -8.41 1.21 -17.91
C GLY A 33 -9.67 1.82 -18.51
N ALA A 34 -9.97 3.08 -18.19
CA ALA A 34 -11.05 3.82 -18.83
C ALA A 34 -10.76 4.14 -20.32
N LEU A 35 -9.48 4.32 -20.69
CA LEU A 35 -9.08 4.61 -22.07
C LEU A 35 -9.05 3.37 -22.97
N VAL A 36 -8.52 2.25 -22.47
CA VAL A 36 -8.28 1.03 -23.28
C VAL A 36 -9.22 -0.12 -22.94
N ASN A 37 -10.22 0.13 -22.10
CA ASN A 37 -11.23 -0.82 -21.68
C ASN A 37 -10.69 -2.10 -21.04
N TRP A 38 -9.55 -2.02 -20.36
CA TRP A 38 -8.92 -3.16 -19.71
C TRP A 38 -8.31 -2.77 -18.36
N TYR A 39 -8.61 -3.56 -17.34
CA TYR A 39 -8.10 -3.36 -15.98
C TYR A 39 -7.21 -4.53 -15.58
N PRO A 40 -6.07 -4.29 -14.89
CA PRO A 40 -5.14 -5.35 -14.51
C PRO A 40 -5.66 -6.25 -13.39
N TYR A 41 -6.63 -5.79 -12.60
CA TYR A 41 -7.21 -6.55 -11.51
C TYR A 41 -8.72 -6.43 -11.45
N TYR A 42 -9.39 -7.51 -11.08
CA TYR A 42 -10.85 -7.56 -10.99
C TYR A 42 -11.40 -6.49 -10.02
N PHE A 43 -10.75 -6.26 -8.88
CA PHE A 43 -11.25 -5.37 -7.83
C PHE A 43 -11.20 -3.87 -8.21
N ILE A 44 -10.51 -3.51 -9.30
CA ILE A 44 -10.50 -2.15 -9.86
C ILE A 44 -11.20 -2.08 -11.22
N ASN A 45 -11.83 -3.16 -11.67
CA ASN A 45 -12.54 -3.19 -12.94
C ASN A 45 -13.83 -2.36 -12.85
N ALA A 46 -13.76 -1.10 -13.27
CA ALA A 46 -14.90 -0.20 -13.21
C ALA A 46 -15.99 -0.51 -14.25
N GLN A 47 -15.70 -1.30 -15.30
CA GLN A 47 -16.73 -1.75 -16.24
C GLN A 47 -17.64 -2.80 -15.63
N GLU A 48 -17.07 -3.77 -14.91
CA GLU A 48 -17.84 -4.85 -14.28
C GLU A 48 -18.45 -4.43 -12.94
N LEU A 49 -17.71 -3.65 -12.15
CA LEU A 49 -18.09 -3.33 -10.78
C LEU A 49 -18.71 -1.93 -10.61
N GLY A 50 -18.51 -1.04 -11.58
CA GLY A 50 -18.82 0.39 -11.44
C GLY A 50 -17.83 1.13 -10.53
N TYR A 51 -17.71 2.45 -10.72
CA TYR A 51 -16.76 3.28 -9.97
C TYR A 51 -17.02 3.31 -8.46
N GLY A 52 -18.27 3.22 -8.02
CA GLY A 52 -18.61 3.20 -6.59
C GLY A 52 -18.03 1.99 -5.86
N LYS A 53 -18.18 0.79 -6.43
CA LYS A 53 -17.64 -0.43 -5.84
C LYS A 53 -16.11 -0.46 -5.90
N VAL A 54 -15.53 0.01 -7.00
CA VAL A 54 -14.07 0.19 -7.16
C VAL A 54 -13.50 1.14 -6.10
N ALA A 55 -14.21 2.23 -5.77
CA ALA A 55 -13.77 3.14 -4.71
C ALA A 55 -13.76 2.44 -3.35
N ILE A 56 -14.81 1.70 -3.00
CA ILE A 56 -14.92 0.95 -1.74
C ILE A 56 -13.83 -0.12 -1.64
N THR A 57 -13.64 -0.95 -2.67
CA THR A 57 -12.60 -1.99 -2.67
C THR A 57 -11.20 -1.39 -2.57
N SER A 58 -10.95 -0.28 -3.27
CA SER A 58 -9.67 0.43 -3.19
C SER A 58 -9.40 0.99 -1.79
N LEU A 59 -10.43 1.54 -1.12
CA LEU A 59 -10.33 2.02 0.27
C LEU A 59 -10.06 0.87 1.26
N LEU A 60 -10.67 -0.30 1.06
CA LEU A 60 -10.42 -1.48 1.89
C LEU A 60 -8.97 -1.98 1.72
N VAL A 61 -8.47 -2.01 0.48
CA VAL A 61 -7.06 -2.37 0.20
C VAL A 61 -6.11 -1.35 0.84
N LEU A 62 -6.41 -0.04 0.72
CA LEU A 62 -5.63 1.02 1.36
C LEU A 62 -5.59 0.85 2.88
N ALA A 63 -6.74 0.58 3.51
CA ALA A 63 -6.85 0.33 4.94
C ALA A 63 -6.02 -0.89 5.37
N ALA A 64 -6.01 -1.96 4.57
CA ALA A 64 -5.18 -3.13 4.82
C ALA A 64 -3.68 -2.77 4.77
N PHE A 65 -3.21 -2.02 3.76
CA PHE A 65 -1.82 -1.58 3.70
C PHE A 65 -1.41 -0.72 4.90
N ILE A 66 -2.29 0.19 5.34
CA ILE A 66 -2.07 0.98 6.55
C ILE A 66 -1.93 0.05 7.76
N LEU A 67 -2.89 -0.87 7.96
CA LEU A 67 -2.87 -1.82 9.07
C LEU A 67 -1.59 -2.66 9.10
N PHE A 68 -1.15 -3.17 7.95
CA PHE A 68 0.11 -3.90 7.84
C PHE A 68 1.32 -3.01 8.15
N GLY A 69 1.36 -1.77 7.65
CA GLY A 69 2.42 -0.82 7.98
C GLY A 69 2.50 -0.52 9.48
N LEU A 70 1.35 -0.35 10.12
CA LEU A 70 1.24 -0.16 11.57
C LEU A 70 1.72 -1.40 12.34
N LEU A 71 1.30 -2.58 11.92
CA LEU A 71 1.70 -3.86 12.52
C LEU A 71 3.21 -4.08 12.42
N LEU A 72 3.84 -3.77 11.28
CA LEU A 72 5.29 -3.85 11.11
C LEU A 72 6.03 -2.87 12.04
N VAL A 73 5.52 -1.64 12.17
CA VAL A 73 6.09 -0.65 13.11
C VAL A 73 5.93 -1.12 14.56
N PHE A 74 4.79 -1.72 14.90
CA PHE A 74 4.53 -2.28 16.22
C PHE A 74 5.48 -3.43 16.56
N ILE A 75 5.65 -4.41 15.67
CA ILE A 75 6.59 -5.53 15.85
C ILE A 75 8.02 -5.01 16.00
N ASN A 76 8.42 -4.05 15.17
CA ASN A 76 9.75 -3.43 15.26
C ASN A 76 9.97 -2.69 16.60
N ARG A 77 8.91 -2.22 17.25
CA ARG A 77 8.99 -1.65 18.60
C ARG A 77 9.09 -2.71 19.69
N LEU A 78 8.37 -3.83 19.58
CA LEU A 78 8.48 -4.94 20.54
C LEU A 78 9.91 -5.50 20.60
N GLY A 79 10.54 -5.69 19.44
CA GLY A 79 11.93 -6.16 19.37
C GLY A 79 12.99 -5.15 19.85
N LYS A 80 12.59 -3.91 20.18
CA LYS A 80 13.46 -2.90 20.81
C LYS A 80 13.36 -2.88 22.33
N THR A 81 12.29 -3.44 22.92
CA THR A 81 12.07 -3.42 24.38
C THR A 81 12.95 -4.44 25.11
N GLU A 82 13.48 -5.45 24.41
CA GLU A 82 14.31 -6.53 25.00
C GLU A 82 15.83 -6.37 24.78
N ARG A 83 16.31 -5.17 24.44
CA ARG A 83 17.74 -4.81 24.39
C ARG A 83 18.01 -3.57 25.20
#